data_AF-A0A3L7PEZ4-F1
#
_entry.id   AF-A0A3L7PEZ4-F1
#
_cell.length_a   1.000
_cell.length_b   1.000
_cell.length_c   1.000
_cell.angle_alpha   90.00
_cell.angle_beta   90.00
_cell.angle_gamma   90.00
#
_symmetry.space_group_name_H-M   'P 1'
#
loop_
_entity.id
_entity.type
_entity.pdbx_description
1 polymer ?
#
loop_
_entity_poly.entity_id
_entity_poly.type
_entity_poly.pdbx_seq_one_letter_code
_entity_poly.pdbx_strand_id
1 'polypeptide(L)'
;MTSVDGNSKLRRSIAGRLLFWFLVIALIPCAIVTAITARIAATALEKSVRDNLVQIAAGKANELESYASERVRDCAALARGPTFTQAIRELAAVPGTDALHEAGAEFREYFTYVAKAFDYADLLLLDGDGRVIFSLAESIPCGSSIASGSLVSSELAAGFDRARTLLQSDLSGFQPYGKAATPLAFVTCPVLDEGRVTGVLALALGPQRVWRILSDLTGLGDTGEIVAGELVGNAVLITTPLRHATNAAFRMKIPLASAQATATQRAATGDRGYGEAIDYRGMEVAAAWCYVPSFRWGLVVKQDAAEAFGLVRFQRLAVVGLSLATILGVTAAALAVARSISTPIRTAVAVANQVAGGDLRADVGDTADDETGALLGAIQKMTNDLRGLIGRIQHSSVALISTATAIQATASEQQQVITDYGASTSQAVAAVKEISVTSQELL
;
A
#
# COMPACT_ATOMS: atom_id res chain seq x y z
N MET A 1 55.01 23.83 -30.72
CA MET A 1 53.75 24.49 -30.30
C MET A 1 52.64 23.51 -30.62
N THR A 2 51.83 22.96 -29.73
CA THR A 2 51.58 23.13 -28.29
C THR A 2 50.92 21.83 -27.84
N SER A 3 51.57 21.11 -26.95
CA SER A 3 50.99 20.00 -26.17
C SER A 3 50.70 20.57 -24.79
N VAL A 4 49.43 20.61 -24.39
CA VAL A 4 49.03 20.62 -22.98
C VAL A 4 47.70 19.87 -22.89
N ASP A 5 47.80 18.59 -22.56
CA ASP A 5 46.71 17.76 -22.07
C ASP A 5 46.19 18.34 -20.74
N GLY A 6 45.06 19.04 -20.80
CA GLY A 6 44.28 19.43 -19.64
C GLY A 6 43.42 18.28 -19.13
N ASN A 7 44.03 17.23 -18.58
CA ASN A 7 43.29 16.18 -17.88
C ASN A 7 43.41 16.39 -16.36
N SER A 8 42.65 17.35 -15.83
CA SER A 8 42.48 17.55 -14.39
C SER A 8 41.69 16.38 -13.80
N LYS A 9 42.38 15.27 -13.52
CA LYS A 9 41.86 14.21 -12.66
C LYS A 9 41.46 14.86 -11.33
N LEU A 10 40.17 15.00 -11.07
CA LEU A 10 39.62 15.34 -9.75
C LEU A 10 40.16 14.33 -8.74
N ARG A 11 41.30 14.63 -8.10
CA ARG A 11 41.75 13.93 -6.90
C ARG A 11 40.74 14.28 -5.81
N ARG A 12 39.64 13.52 -5.75
CA ARG A 12 38.61 13.68 -4.72
C ARG A 12 39.28 13.62 -3.36
N SER A 13 39.08 14.66 -2.56
CA SER A 13 39.46 14.75 -1.15
C SER A 13 39.13 13.44 -0.41
N ILE A 14 39.96 13.04 0.54
CA ILE A 14 39.71 11.88 1.42
C ILE A 14 38.30 11.98 2.03
N ALA A 15 37.90 13.18 2.47
CA ALA A 15 36.53 13.46 2.94
C ALA A 15 35.43 13.06 1.93
N GLY A 16 35.62 13.39 0.65
CA GLY A 16 34.63 13.10 -0.38
C GLY A 16 34.49 11.60 -0.69
N ARG A 17 35.59 10.84 -0.58
CA ARG A 17 35.55 9.38 -0.75
C ARG A 17 34.90 8.70 0.46
N LEU A 18 35.23 9.13 1.68
CA LEU A 18 34.62 8.61 2.90
C LEU A 18 33.11 8.88 2.94
N LEU A 19 32.71 10.13 2.69
CA LEU A 19 31.30 10.53 2.68
C LEU A 19 30.50 9.74 1.65
N PHE A 20 31.04 9.56 0.44
CA PHE A 20 30.40 8.75 -0.59
C PHE A 20 30.18 7.30 -0.12
N TRP A 21 31.21 6.64 0.39
CA TRP A 21 31.09 5.24 0.84
C TRP A 21 30.18 5.07 2.05
N PHE A 22 30.21 6.00 3.01
CA PHE A 22 29.28 5.98 4.15
C PHE A 22 27.82 6.11 3.70
N LEU A 23 27.53 7.04 2.78
CA LEU A 23 26.19 7.20 2.24
C LEU A 23 25.73 5.95 1.48
N VAL A 24 26.60 5.38 0.64
CA VAL A 24 26.29 4.17 -0.13
C VAL A 24 25.99 2.98 0.79
N ILE A 25 26.84 2.73 1.78
CA ILE A 25 26.71 1.58 2.68
C ILE A 25 25.48 1.71 3.60
N ALA A 26 25.14 2.93 4.03
CA ALA A 26 23.99 3.15 4.92
C ALA A 26 22.66 3.28 4.17
N LEU A 27 22.62 4.04 3.08
CA LEU A 27 21.37 4.39 2.41
C LEU A 27 20.88 3.32 1.44
N ILE A 28 21.76 2.58 0.77
CA ILE A 28 21.32 1.56 -0.21
C ILE A 28 20.56 0.43 0.49
N PRO A 29 21.07 -0.23 1.54
CA PRO A 29 20.33 -1.29 2.22
C PRO A 29 19.03 -0.77 2.84
N CYS A 30 19.06 0.43 3.42
CA CYS A 30 17.86 1.07 3.98
C CYS A 30 16.79 1.28 2.91
N ALA A 31 17.16 1.86 1.76
CA ALA A 31 16.24 2.07 0.65
C ALA A 31 15.67 0.77 0.09
N ILE A 32 16.49 -0.29 -0.03
CA ILE A 32 16.05 -1.62 -0.48
C ILE A 32 15.03 -2.20 0.50
N VAL A 33 15.35 -2.22 1.81
CA VAL A 33 14.44 -2.75 2.84
C VAL A 33 13.14 -1.96 2.86
N THR A 34 13.20 -0.63 2.82
CA THR A 34 12.02 0.23 2.77
C THR A 34 11.15 -0.07 1.54
N ALA A 35 11.76 -0.20 0.36
CA ALA A 35 11.03 -0.49 -0.88
C ALA A 35 10.36 -1.88 -0.84
N ILE A 36 11.07 -2.90 -0.33
CA ILE A 36 10.54 -4.26 -0.19
C ILE A 36 9.38 -4.27 0.80
N THR A 37 9.56 -3.70 2.00
CA THR A 37 8.52 -3.68 3.04
C THR A 37 7.29 -2.90 2.58
N ALA A 38 7.46 -1.76 1.90
CA ALA A 38 6.35 -0.99 1.36
C ALA A 38 5.55 -1.78 0.30
N ARG A 39 6.24 -2.54 -0.57
CA ARG A 39 5.57 -3.41 -1.55
C ARG A 39 4.81 -4.56 -0.88
N ILE A 40 5.43 -5.23 0.10
CA ILE A 40 4.79 -6.32 0.84
C ILE A 40 3.53 -5.81 1.53
N ALA A 41 3.61 -4.67 2.22
CA ALA A 41 2.47 -4.09 2.94
C ALA A 41 1.32 -3.72 1.99
N ALA A 42 1.62 -3.08 0.84
CA ALA A 42 0.61 -2.70 -0.14
C ALA A 42 -0.10 -3.93 -0.73
N THR A 43 0.65 -4.94 -1.18
CA THR A 43 0.08 -6.17 -1.75
C THR A 43 -0.71 -6.96 -0.71
N ALA A 44 -0.22 -7.02 0.54
CA ALA A 44 -0.92 -7.71 1.62
C ALA A 44 -2.25 -7.02 1.97
N LEU A 45 -2.28 -5.69 2.02
CA LEU A 45 -3.52 -4.96 2.27
C LEU A 45 -4.52 -5.13 1.11
N GLU A 46 -4.07 -4.97 -0.14
CA GLU A 46 -4.93 -5.18 -1.31
C GLU A 46 -5.54 -6.59 -1.30
N LYS A 47 -4.71 -7.61 -1.01
CA LYS A 47 -5.18 -8.98 -0.87
C LYS A 47 -6.17 -9.13 0.28
N SER A 48 -5.91 -8.54 1.43
CA SER A 48 -6.81 -8.61 2.60
C SER A 48 -8.17 -7.96 2.32
N VAL A 49 -8.19 -6.78 1.67
CA VAL A 49 -9.42 -6.08 1.26
C VAL A 49 -10.18 -6.93 0.24
N ARG A 50 -9.47 -7.44 -0.78
CA ARG A 50 -10.04 -8.35 -1.78
C ARG A 50 -10.68 -9.57 -1.14
N ASP A 51 -9.93 -10.30 -0.32
CA ASP A 51 -10.38 -11.54 0.30
C ASP A 51 -11.60 -11.28 1.20
N ASN A 52 -11.60 -10.18 1.97
CA ASN A 52 -12.73 -9.78 2.79
C ASN A 52 -13.98 -9.47 1.94
N LEU A 53 -13.89 -8.60 0.93
CA LEU A 53 -15.04 -8.22 0.11
C LEU A 53 -15.59 -9.41 -0.69
N VAL A 54 -14.72 -10.27 -1.24
CA VAL A 54 -15.12 -11.47 -1.97
C VAL A 54 -15.80 -12.47 -1.03
N GLN A 55 -15.30 -12.65 0.19
CA GLN A 55 -15.93 -13.52 1.19
C GLN A 55 -17.31 -13.01 1.60
N ILE A 56 -17.47 -11.70 1.84
CA ILE A 56 -18.76 -11.12 2.18
C ILE A 56 -19.73 -11.25 1.00
N ALA A 57 -19.29 -10.96 -0.23
CA ALA A 57 -20.11 -11.13 -1.43
C ALA A 57 -20.57 -12.57 -1.61
N ALA A 58 -19.66 -13.54 -1.49
CA ALA A 58 -20.00 -14.96 -1.59
C ALA A 58 -20.91 -15.43 -0.44
N GLY A 59 -20.66 -14.97 0.79
CA GLY A 59 -21.47 -15.27 1.96
C GLY A 59 -22.91 -14.78 1.80
N LYS A 60 -23.09 -13.51 1.39
CA LYS A 60 -24.40 -12.91 1.17
C LYS A 60 -25.13 -13.53 -0.02
N ALA A 61 -24.43 -13.84 -1.11
CA ALA A 61 -25.02 -14.58 -2.22
C ALA A 61 -25.53 -15.97 -1.77
N ASN A 62 -24.73 -16.72 -1.00
CA ASN A 62 -25.12 -18.02 -0.48
C ASN A 62 -26.32 -17.94 0.49
N GLU A 63 -26.39 -16.89 1.31
CA GLU A 63 -27.52 -16.65 2.22
C GLU A 63 -28.82 -16.39 1.43
N LEU A 64 -28.74 -15.60 0.36
CA LEU A 64 -29.86 -15.38 -0.56
C LEU A 64 -30.28 -16.65 -1.30
N GLU A 65 -29.33 -17.43 -1.83
CA GLU A 65 -29.61 -18.70 -2.51
C GLU A 65 -30.24 -19.73 -1.56
N SER A 66 -29.75 -19.77 -0.31
CA SER A 66 -30.32 -20.61 0.75
C SER A 66 -31.75 -20.20 1.05
N TYR A 67 -32.01 -18.90 1.18
CA TYR A 67 -33.34 -18.35 1.41
C TYR A 67 -34.29 -18.67 0.24
N ALA A 68 -33.87 -18.45 -1.01
CA ALA A 68 -34.67 -18.78 -2.18
C ALA A 68 -35.01 -20.28 -2.24
N SER A 69 -34.00 -21.13 -2.07
CA SER A 69 -34.18 -22.58 -2.07
C SER A 69 -35.10 -23.06 -0.96
N GLU A 70 -35.07 -22.42 0.21
CA GLU A 70 -35.97 -22.69 1.32
C GLU A 70 -37.41 -22.33 0.96
N ARG A 71 -37.67 -21.15 0.39
CA ARG A 71 -39.02 -20.74 -0.04
C ARG A 71 -39.60 -21.67 -1.12
N VAL A 72 -38.77 -22.12 -2.06
CA VAL A 72 -39.18 -23.12 -3.07
C VAL A 72 -39.56 -24.45 -2.40
N ARG A 73 -38.78 -24.93 -1.43
CA ARG A 73 -39.10 -26.16 -0.67
C ARG A 73 -40.35 -26.04 0.18
N ASP A 74 -40.54 -24.91 0.86
CA ASP A 74 -41.73 -24.65 1.68
C ASP A 74 -42.99 -24.69 0.82
N CYS A 75 -42.97 -23.98 -0.31
CA CYS A 75 -44.07 -23.96 -1.27
C CYS A 75 -44.37 -25.37 -1.81
N ALA A 76 -43.34 -26.14 -2.16
CA ALA A 76 -43.51 -27.52 -2.65
C ALA A 76 -44.11 -28.45 -1.58
N ALA A 77 -43.75 -28.26 -0.30
CA ALA A 77 -44.32 -29.01 0.82
C ALA A 77 -45.79 -28.64 1.05
N LEU A 78 -46.12 -27.34 1.02
CA LEU A 78 -47.48 -26.84 1.17
C LEU A 78 -48.39 -27.28 0.00
N ALA A 79 -47.90 -27.22 -1.24
CA ALA A 79 -48.63 -27.62 -2.43
C ALA A 79 -49.04 -29.11 -2.44
N ARG A 80 -48.36 -29.96 -1.67
CA ARG A 80 -48.72 -31.38 -1.49
C ARG A 80 -49.64 -31.63 -0.30
N GLY A 81 -49.96 -30.59 0.48
CA GLY A 81 -50.82 -30.67 1.63
C GLY A 81 -52.30 -30.89 1.24
N PRO A 82 -53.06 -31.72 1.97
CA PRO A 82 -54.43 -32.06 1.61
C PRO A 82 -55.36 -30.85 1.56
N THR A 83 -55.14 -29.86 2.44
CA THR A 83 -55.94 -28.62 2.46
C THR A 83 -55.79 -27.80 1.18
N PHE A 84 -54.60 -27.76 0.58
CA PHE A 84 -54.37 -27.04 -0.68
C PHE A 84 -54.99 -27.78 -1.87
N THR A 85 -54.85 -29.10 -1.93
CA THR A 85 -55.49 -29.92 -2.97
C THR A 85 -57.01 -29.84 -2.89
N GLN A 86 -57.58 -29.89 -1.67
CA GLN A 86 -59.01 -29.74 -1.43
C GLN A 86 -59.50 -28.35 -1.86
N ALA A 87 -58.83 -27.28 -1.41
CA ALA A 87 -59.21 -25.91 -1.75
C ALA A 87 -59.21 -25.67 -3.25
N ILE A 88 -58.19 -26.14 -3.99
CA ILE A 88 -58.18 -26.02 -5.45
C ILE A 88 -59.35 -26.77 -6.08
N ARG A 89 -59.63 -28.00 -5.64
CA ARG A 89 -60.71 -28.82 -6.17
C ARG A 89 -62.10 -28.18 -5.97
N GLU A 90 -62.34 -27.64 -4.77
CA GLU A 90 -63.62 -27.02 -4.42
C GLU A 90 -63.80 -25.66 -5.08
N LEU A 91 -62.77 -24.80 -5.04
CA LEU A 91 -62.86 -23.43 -5.56
C LEU A 91 -62.82 -23.36 -7.09
N ALA A 92 -62.14 -24.30 -7.78
CA ALA A 92 -62.12 -24.35 -9.24
C ALA A 92 -63.51 -24.58 -9.85
N ALA A 93 -64.40 -25.26 -9.13
CA ALA A 93 -65.78 -25.50 -9.58
C ALA A 93 -66.71 -24.28 -9.40
N VAL A 94 -66.28 -23.24 -8.68
CA VAL A 94 -67.12 -22.08 -8.33
C VAL A 94 -67.11 -21.03 -9.45
N PRO A 95 -68.27 -20.77 -10.11
CA PRO A 95 -68.36 -19.74 -11.13
C PRO A 95 -68.57 -18.35 -10.50
N GLY A 96 -68.05 -17.32 -11.17
CA GLY A 96 -68.22 -15.92 -10.73
C GLY A 96 -67.28 -15.53 -9.58
N THR A 97 -67.06 -14.22 -9.43
CA THR A 97 -66.06 -13.66 -8.51
C THR A 97 -66.55 -13.59 -7.07
N ASP A 98 -67.81 -13.22 -6.88
CA ASP A 98 -68.39 -13.03 -5.54
C ASP A 98 -68.59 -14.37 -4.82
N ALA A 99 -69.14 -15.36 -5.53
CA ALA A 99 -69.31 -16.72 -5.00
C ALA A 99 -67.95 -17.38 -4.66
N LEU A 100 -66.90 -17.08 -5.44
CA LEU A 100 -65.55 -17.56 -5.19
C LEU A 100 -64.95 -16.94 -3.91
N HIS A 101 -65.24 -15.66 -3.65
CA HIS A 101 -64.81 -15.00 -2.43
C HIS A 101 -65.49 -15.59 -1.19
N GLU A 102 -66.79 -15.90 -1.28
CA GLU A 102 -67.57 -16.55 -0.22
C GLU A 102 -67.08 -17.98 0.05
N ALA A 103 -66.92 -18.80 -0.99
CA ALA A 103 -66.40 -20.16 -0.86
C ALA A 103 -64.96 -20.19 -0.31
N GLY A 104 -64.13 -19.20 -0.67
CA GLY A 104 -62.77 -19.07 -0.17
C GLY A 104 -62.69 -18.68 1.33
N ALA A 105 -63.78 -18.21 1.93
CA ALA A 105 -63.78 -17.77 3.33
C ALA A 105 -63.45 -18.90 4.31
N GLU A 106 -63.86 -20.14 4.01
CA GLU A 106 -63.58 -21.33 4.81
C GLU A 106 -62.07 -21.59 4.95
N PHE A 107 -61.32 -21.44 3.86
CA PHE A 107 -59.88 -21.69 3.85
C PHE A 107 -59.04 -20.49 4.33
N ARG A 108 -59.65 -19.30 4.42
CA ARG A 108 -58.94 -18.04 4.66
C ARG A 108 -58.21 -18.03 6.00
N GLU A 109 -58.79 -18.60 7.07
CA GLU A 109 -58.15 -18.62 8.39
C GLU A 109 -56.84 -19.44 8.36
N TYR A 110 -56.91 -20.66 7.80
CA TYR A 110 -55.74 -21.53 7.67
C TYR A 110 -54.68 -20.92 6.75
N PHE A 111 -55.07 -20.38 5.60
CA PHE A 111 -54.12 -19.72 4.68
C PHE A 111 -53.51 -18.45 5.27
N THR A 112 -54.26 -17.71 6.11
CA THR A 112 -53.71 -16.58 6.88
C THR A 112 -52.64 -17.06 7.87
N TYR A 113 -52.90 -18.16 8.58
CA TYR A 113 -51.92 -18.75 9.48
C TYR A 113 -50.65 -19.17 8.73
N VAL A 114 -50.78 -19.89 7.61
CA VAL A 114 -49.65 -20.32 6.77
C VAL A 114 -48.86 -19.11 6.25
N ALA A 115 -49.53 -18.12 5.66
CA ALA A 115 -48.87 -16.93 5.13
C ALA A 115 -48.08 -16.18 6.22
N LYS A 116 -48.66 -16.01 7.42
CA LYS A 116 -47.98 -15.37 8.55
C LYS A 116 -46.83 -16.19 9.12
N ALA A 117 -47.00 -17.51 9.25
CA ALA A 117 -45.99 -18.39 9.82
C ALA A 117 -44.70 -18.45 8.96
N PHE A 118 -44.86 -18.36 7.64
CA PHE A 118 -43.76 -18.42 6.68
C PHE A 118 -43.36 -17.05 6.09
N ASP A 119 -43.95 -15.94 6.58
CA ASP A 119 -43.65 -14.55 6.15
C ASP A 119 -43.92 -14.29 4.66
N TYR A 120 -45.01 -14.85 4.12
CA TYR A 120 -45.49 -14.57 2.77
C TYR A 120 -46.40 -13.34 2.74
N ALA A 121 -46.20 -12.47 1.75
CA ALA A 121 -46.97 -11.25 1.58
C ALA A 121 -48.38 -11.51 1.04
N ASP A 122 -48.55 -12.56 0.24
CA ASP A 122 -49.82 -13.01 -0.31
C ASP A 122 -49.75 -14.51 -0.62
N LEU A 123 -50.91 -15.15 -0.75
CA LEU A 123 -51.10 -16.53 -1.13
C LEU A 123 -52.20 -16.60 -2.19
N LEU A 124 -51.85 -17.13 -3.35
CA LEU A 124 -52.76 -17.29 -4.48
C LEU A 124 -52.93 -18.78 -4.79
N LEU A 125 -54.17 -19.17 -5.09
CA LEU A 125 -54.46 -20.45 -5.73
C LEU A 125 -54.91 -20.19 -7.16
N LEU A 126 -54.35 -20.95 -8.09
CA LEU A 126 -54.62 -20.87 -9.51
C LEU A 126 -55.17 -22.22 -9.98
N ASP A 127 -56.24 -22.21 -10.77
CA ASP A 127 -56.73 -23.42 -11.42
C ASP A 127 -55.86 -23.84 -12.62
N GLY A 128 -56.19 -24.97 -13.25
CA GLY A 128 -55.44 -25.50 -14.40
C GLY A 128 -55.42 -24.58 -15.63
N ASP A 129 -56.36 -23.64 -15.73
CA ASP A 129 -56.48 -22.68 -16.83
C ASP A 129 -55.83 -21.32 -16.50
N GLY A 130 -55.28 -21.18 -15.28
CA GLY A 130 -54.61 -19.96 -14.83
C GLY A 130 -55.60 -18.88 -14.37
N ARG A 131 -56.80 -19.24 -13.92
CA ARG A 131 -57.70 -18.34 -13.19
C ARG A 131 -57.28 -18.32 -11.72
N VAL A 132 -57.20 -17.13 -11.15
CA VAL A 132 -56.97 -16.92 -9.71
C VAL A 132 -58.26 -17.28 -8.97
N ILE A 133 -58.27 -18.46 -8.34
CA ILE A 133 -59.42 -19.00 -7.59
C ILE A 133 -59.37 -18.62 -6.11
N PHE A 134 -58.22 -18.18 -5.60
CA PHE A 134 -58.10 -17.62 -4.25
C PHE A 134 -57.00 -16.56 -4.22
N SER A 135 -57.21 -15.48 -3.46
CA SER A 135 -56.18 -14.49 -3.13
C SER A 135 -56.37 -14.01 -1.70
N LEU A 136 -55.31 -14.04 -0.90
CA LEU A 136 -55.36 -13.71 0.52
C LEU A 136 -55.33 -12.19 0.76
N ALA A 137 -54.34 -11.52 0.16
CA ALA A 137 -54.06 -10.09 0.34
C ALA A 137 -54.54 -9.23 -0.86
N GLU A 138 -55.23 -9.85 -1.82
CA GLU A 138 -55.77 -9.20 -3.02
C GLU A 138 -54.72 -8.43 -3.85
N SER A 139 -53.46 -8.90 -3.84
CA SER A 139 -52.45 -8.37 -4.76
C SER A 139 -52.87 -8.56 -6.22
N ILE A 140 -53.58 -9.65 -6.48
CA ILE A 140 -54.28 -9.95 -7.73
C ILE A 140 -55.72 -10.36 -7.36
N PRO A 141 -56.75 -9.67 -7.85
CA PRO A 141 -58.14 -9.99 -7.51
C PRO A 141 -58.51 -11.42 -7.92
N CYS A 142 -59.34 -12.08 -7.10
CA CYS A 142 -59.99 -13.35 -7.48
C CYS A 142 -60.72 -13.21 -8.82
N GLY A 143 -60.78 -14.30 -9.58
CA GLY A 143 -61.37 -14.34 -10.92
C GLY A 143 -60.49 -13.77 -12.04
N SER A 144 -59.38 -13.08 -11.72
CA SER A 144 -58.40 -12.65 -12.72
C SER A 144 -57.78 -13.87 -13.41
N SER A 145 -57.40 -13.73 -14.67
CA SER A 145 -56.66 -14.75 -15.40
C SER A 145 -55.23 -14.30 -15.62
N ILE A 146 -54.26 -15.18 -15.32
CA ILE A 146 -52.85 -14.96 -15.63
C ILE A 146 -52.48 -15.42 -17.05
N ALA A 147 -53.32 -16.26 -17.66
CA ALA A 147 -53.18 -16.72 -19.04
C ALA A 147 -53.79 -15.75 -20.06
N SER A 148 -54.44 -14.68 -19.62
CA SER A 148 -55.01 -13.63 -20.48
C SER A 148 -54.89 -12.23 -19.89
N GLY A 149 -55.17 -11.19 -20.68
CA GLY A 149 -55.13 -9.79 -20.22
C GLY A 149 -53.73 -9.25 -19.95
N SER A 150 -53.58 -8.39 -18.94
CA SER A 150 -52.33 -7.68 -18.63
C SER A 150 -51.28 -8.53 -17.90
N LEU A 151 -51.64 -9.72 -17.44
CA LEU A 151 -50.77 -10.60 -16.65
C LEU A 151 -50.01 -11.63 -17.49
N VAL A 152 -50.35 -11.81 -18.78
CA VAL A 152 -49.74 -12.83 -19.66
C VAL A 152 -48.22 -12.70 -19.76
N SER A 153 -47.70 -11.47 -19.80
CA SER A 153 -46.28 -11.19 -19.88
C SER A 153 -45.62 -10.99 -18.50
N SER A 154 -46.29 -11.41 -17.42
CA SER A 154 -45.75 -11.27 -16.06
C SER A 154 -44.84 -12.43 -15.67
N GLU A 155 -43.95 -12.17 -14.72
CA GLU A 155 -43.10 -13.17 -14.09
C GLU A 155 -43.91 -14.29 -13.43
N LEU A 156 -45.09 -13.97 -12.87
CA LEU A 156 -46.03 -14.96 -12.31
C LEU A 156 -46.60 -15.89 -13.39
N ALA A 157 -47.02 -15.35 -14.54
CA ALA A 157 -47.53 -16.17 -15.64
C ALA A 157 -46.47 -17.13 -16.19
N ALA A 158 -45.23 -16.65 -16.34
CA ALA A 158 -44.11 -17.49 -16.75
C ALA A 158 -43.81 -18.60 -15.72
N GLY A 159 -43.91 -18.29 -14.42
CA GLY A 159 -43.76 -19.29 -13.35
C GLY A 159 -44.89 -20.32 -13.34
N PHE A 160 -46.14 -19.88 -13.53
CA PHE A 160 -47.30 -20.77 -13.68
C PHE A 160 -47.12 -21.75 -14.85
N ASP A 161 -46.70 -21.26 -16.02
CA ASP A 161 -46.49 -22.11 -17.19
C ASP A 161 -45.42 -23.17 -16.91
N ARG A 162 -44.31 -22.80 -16.25
CA ARG A 162 -43.27 -23.76 -15.85
C ARG A 162 -43.78 -24.78 -14.82
N ALA A 163 -44.49 -24.33 -13.79
CA ALA A 163 -45.07 -25.21 -12.79
C ALA A 163 -46.04 -26.22 -13.42
N ARG A 164 -46.91 -25.77 -14.33
CA ARG A 164 -47.91 -26.60 -15.00
C ARG A 164 -47.29 -27.58 -16.02
N THR A 165 -46.33 -27.12 -16.82
CA THR A 165 -45.79 -27.90 -17.95
C THR A 165 -44.59 -28.77 -17.60
N LEU A 166 -43.71 -28.28 -16.72
CA LEU A 166 -42.46 -28.96 -16.35
C LEU A 166 -42.54 -29.67 -15.01
N LEU A 167 -43.63 -29.49 -14.25
CA LEU A 167 -43.78 -29.96 -12.88
C LEU A 167 -42.68 -29.42 -11.94
N GLN A 168 -42.15 -28.25 -12.26
CA GLN A 168 -41.05 -27.62 -11.52
C GLN A 168 -41.56 -26.44 -10.70
N SER A 169 -41.22 -26.44 -9.42
CA SER A 169 -41.37 -25.24 -8.59
C SER A 169 -40.30 -24.22 -8.97
N ASP A 170 -40.69 -22.95 -9.03
CA ASP A 170 -39.81 -21.88 -9.48
C ASP A 170 -40.02 -20.60 -8.67
N LEU A 171 -38.97 -19.78 -8.59
CA LEU A 171 -38.99 -18.44 -8.00
C LEU A 171 -38.91 -17.40 -9.11
N SER A 172 -39.93 -16.56 -9.21
CA SER A 172 -40.00 -15.52 -10.21
C SER A 172 -39.25 -14.24 -9.80
N GLY A 173 -38.94 -13.38 -10.77
CA GLY A 173 -38.36 -12.07 -10.49
C GLY A 173 -39.33 -11.12 -9.78
N PHE A 174 -38.80 -10.10 -9.12
CA PHE A 174 -39.63 -9.06 -8.49
C PHE A 174 -40.27 -8.15 -9.52
N GLN A 175 -41.61 -8.08 -9.53
CA GLN A 175 -42.39 -7.24 -10.44
C GLN A 175 -43.53 -6.53 -9.69
N PRO A 176 -43.96 -5.31 -10.08
CA PRO A 176 -45.15 -4.70 -9.51
C PRO A 176 -46.42 -5.47 -9.91
N TYR A 177 -47.30 -5.73 -8.94
CA TYR A 177 -48.60 -6.37 -9.14
C TYR A 177 -49.72 -5.58 -8.47
N GLY A 178 -50.82 -5.38 -9.21
CA GLY A 178 -52.05 -4.76 -8.71
C GLY A 178 -51.82 -3.48 -7.90
N LYS A 179 -52.29 -3.47 -6.66
CA LYS A 179 -52.16 -2.34 -5.71
C LYS A 179 -50.99 -2.50 -4.73
N ALA A 180 -50.11 -3.48 -4.92
CA ALA A 180 -49.00 -3.71 -4.01
C ALA A 180 -48.05 -2.50 -4.01
N ALA A 181 -47.70 -2.00 -2.82
CA ALA A 181 -46.83 -0.82 -2.68
C ALA A 181 -45.38 -1.08 -3.11
N THR A 182 -44.94 -2.33 -3.04
CA THR A 182 -43.62 -2.80 -3.47
C THR A 182 -43.76 -3.95 -4.46
N PRO A 183 -42.79 -4.14 -5.38
CA PRO A 183 -42.74 -5.32 -6.22
C PRO A 183 -42.78 -6.62 -5.42
N LEU A 184 -43.41 -7.65 -5.98
CA LEU A 184 -43.51 -8.99 -5.41
C LEU A 184 -42.79 -9.98 -6.32
N ALA A 185 -42.10 -10.95 -5.72
CA ALA A 185 -41.68 -12.18 -6.39
C ALA A 185 -42.67 -13.29 -6.01
N PHE A 186 -42.83 -14.30 -6.85
CA PHE A 186 -43.71 -15.43 -6.57
C PHE A 186 -42.95 -16.74 -6.61
N VAL A 187 -43.18 -17.59 -5.61
CA VAL A 187 -42.83 -19.01 -5.69
C VAL A 187 -44.04 -19.76 -6.21
N THR A 188 -43.95 -20.32 -7.41
CA THR A 188 -45.03 -21.08 -8.04
C THR A 188 -44.75 -22.57 -7.92
N CYS A 189 -45.71 -23.35 -7.42
CA CYS A 189 -45.59 -24.79 -7.23
C CYS A 189 -46.81 -25.52 -7.80
N PRO A 190 -46.62 -26.59 -8.58
CA PRO A 190 -47.75 -27.39 -9.05
C PRO A 190 -48.42 -28.12 -7.90
N VAL A 191 -49.74 -28.03 -7.83
CA VAL A 191 -50.57 -28.84 -6.94
C VAL A 191 -51.01 -30.06 -7.73
N LEU A 192 -50.71 -31.24 -7.17
CA LEU A 192 -51.02 -32.52 -7.79
C LEU A 192 -52.13 -33.23 -7.04
N ASP A 193 -53.06 -33.81 -7.78
CA ASP A 193 -54.09 -34.72 -7.30
C ASP A 193 -54.02 -36.00 -8.13
N GLU A 194 -53.84 -37.15 -7.49
CA GLU A 194 -53.68 -38.46 -8.16
C GLU A 194 -52.64 -38.46 -9.31
N GLY A 195 -51.57 -37.68 -9.18
CA GLY A 195 -50.50 -37.58 -10.18
C GLY A 195 -50.80 -36.66 -11.37
N ARG A 196 -51.93 -35.94 -11.37
CA ARG A 196 -52.27 -34.90 -12.35
C ARG A 196 -52.16 -33.52 -11.73
N VAL A 197 -51.71 -32.54 -12.50
CA VAL A 197 -51.70 -31.13 -12.07
C VAL A 197 -53.13 -30.61 -12.10
N THR A 198 -53.68 -30.25 -10.93
CA THR A 198 -55.02 -29.67 -10.81
C THR A 198 -55.00 -28.15 -10.71
N GLY A 199 -53.85 -27.57 -10.35
CA GLY A 199 -53.65 -26.13 -10.27
C GLY A 199 -52.24 -25.78 -9.82
N VAL A 200 -52.04 -24.51 -9.47
CA VAL A 200 -50.75 -23.98 -9.01
C VAL A 200 -50.97 -23.17 -7.73
N LEU A 201 -50.15 -23.45 -6.72
CA LEU A 201 -50.00 -22.61 -5.53
C LEU A 201 -48.94 -21.54 -5.85
N ALA A 202 -49.28 -20.27 -5.68
CA ALA A 202 -48.33 -19.18 -5.81
C ALA A 202 -48.21 -18.39 -4.50
N LEU A 203 -47.02 -18.40 -3.90
CA LEU A 203 -46.73 -17.70 -2.65
C LEU A 203 -45.93 -16.43 -2.94
N ALA A 204 -46.46 -15.27 -2.55
CA ALA A 204 -45.83 -13.99 -2.83
C ALA A 204 -44.80 -13.63 -1.76
N LEU A 205 -43.62 -13.23 -2.21
CA LEU A 205 -42.52 -12.76 -1.39
C LEU A 205 -42.37 -11.24 -1.55
N GLY A 206 -42.37 -10.54 -0.41
CA GLY A 206 -41.97 -9.15 -0.34
C GLY A 206 -40.44 -8.98 -0.28
N PRO A 207 -39.90 -7.83 -0.69
CA PRO A 207 -38.45 -7.61 -0.72
C PRO A 207 -37.85 -7.39 0.68
N GLN A 208 -38.66 -7.20 1.72
CA GLN A 208 -38.23 -6.79 3.06
C GLN A 208 -37.29 -7.79 3.72
N ARG A 209 -37.53 -9.10 3.55
CA ARG A 209 -36.66 -10.14 4.10
C ARG A 209 -35.31 -10.16 3.41
N VAL A 210 -35.29 -10.04 2.09
CA VAL A 210 -34.08 -9.95 1.26
C VAL A 210 -33.28 -8.69 1.61
N TRP A 211 -33.95 -7.54 1.74
CA TRP A 211 -33.28 -6.29 2.15
C TRP A 211 -32.67 -6.39 3.54
N ARG A 212 -33.29 -7.12 4.47
CA ARG A 212 -32.74 -7.34 5.80
C ARG A 212 -31.41 -8.09 5.76
N ILE A 213 -31.32 -9.14 4.94
CA ILE A 213 -30.10 -9.92 4.71
C ILE A 213 -28.98 -9.01 4.19
N LEU A 214 -29.32 -8.14 3.23
CA LEU A 214 -28.37 -7.24 2.57
C LEU A 214 -28.06 -5.96 3.36
N SER A 215 -28.89 -5.60 4.34
CA SER A 215 -28.68 -4.45 5.23
C SER A 215 -27.68 -4.71 6.36
N ASP A 216 -27.33 -5.97 6.58
CA ASP A 216 -26.23 -6.34 7.47
C ASP A 216 -24.88 -6.08 6.79
N LEU A 217 -24.28 -4.95 7.16
CA LEU A 217 -23.00 -4.46 6.65
C LEU A 217 -21.82 -4.80 7.57
N THR A 218 -21.99 -5.81 8.43
CA THR A 218 -20.93 -6.22 9.36
C THR A 218 -19.67 -6.61 8.60
N GLY A 219 -18.53 -6.05 9.00
CA GLY A 219 -17.24 -6.31 8.39
C GLY A 219 -16.89 -5.43 7.17
N LEU A 220 -17.78 -4.50 6.77
CA LEU A 220 -17.58 -3.60 5.62
C LEU A 220 -17.08 -2.19 5.98
N GLY A 221 -16.73 -1.95 7.25
CA GLY A 221 -16.26 -0.65 7.72
C GLY A 221 -17.34 0.45 7.65
N ASP A 222 -16.88 1.69 7.63
CA ASP A 222 -17.74 2.87 7.76
C ASP A 222 -18.39 3.27 6.44
N THR A 223 -17.74 2.99 5.30
CA THR A 223 -18.24 3.37 3.97
C THR A 223 -18.84 2.21 3.19
N GLY A 224 -18.62 0.97 3.63
CA GLY A 224 -18.98 -0.17 2.81
C GLY A 224 -20.47 -0.41 2.67
N GLU A 225 -20.86 -0.95 1.54
CA GLU A 225 -22.25 -1.02 1.08
C GLU A 225 -22.44 -2.25 0.19
N ILE A 226 -23.65 -2.83 0.25
CA ILE A 226 -24.07 -3.92 -0.61
C ILE A 226 -25.12 -3.39 -1.59
N VAL A 227 -24.90 -3.65 -2.87
CA VAL A 227 -25.75 -3.21 -3.98
C VAL A 227 -26.20 -4.46 -4.74
N ALA A 228 -27.51 -4.67 -4.87
CA ALA A 228 -28.03 -5.66 -5.79
C ALA A 228 -28.80 -4.98 -6.93
N GLY A 229 -28.73 -5.57 -8.12
CA GLY A 229 -29.45 -5.09 -9.28
C GLY A 229 -29.69 -6.16 -10.33
N GLU A 230 -30.75 -5.98 -11.09
CA GLU A 230 -31.16 -6.86 -12.18
C GLU A 230 -30.90 -6.18 -13.53
N LEU A 231 -30.51 -6.96 -14.53
CA LEU A 231 -30.34 -6.47 -15.88
C LEU A 231 -31.72 -6.26 -16.54
N VAL A 232 -32.06 -5.02 -16.86
CA VAL A 232 -33.33 -4.66 -17.51
C VAL A 232 -33.05 -3.82 -18.77
N GLY A 233 -33.10 -4.48 -19.93
CA GLY A 233 -32.74 -3.86 -21.21
C GLY A 233 -31.27 -3.45 -21.22
N ASN A 234 -31.00 -2.16 -21.44
CA ASN A 234 -29.64 -1.60 -21.48
C ASN A 234 -29.23 -0.89 -20.18
N ALA A 235 -29.83 -1.28 -19.04
CA ALA A 235 -29.54 -0.70 -17.73
C ALA A 235 -29.61 -1.77 -16.64
N VAL A 236 -28.91 -1.54 -15.52
CA VAL A 236 -29.09 -2.28 -14.29
C VAL A 236 -30.11 -1.55 -13.42
N LEU A 237 -31.23 -2.20 -13.11
CA LEU A 237 -32.22 -1.72 -12.16
C LEU A 237 -31.78 -2.14 -10.75
N ILE A 238 -31.54 -1.16 -9.87
CA ILE A 238 -31.18 -1.44 -8.48
C ILE A 238 -32.39 -2.02 -7.76
N THR A 239 -32.23 -3.13 -7.04
CA THR A 239 -33.30 -3.85 -6.35
C THR A 239 -33.26 -3.69 -4.84
N THR A 240 -32.23 -3.01 -4.30
CA THR A 240 -32.02 -2.81 -2.86
C THR A 240 -32.01 -1.33 -2.47
N PRO A 241 -32.45 -0.99 -1.25
CA PRO A 241 -32.18 0.31 -0.66
C PRO A 241 -30.67 0.47 -0.50
N LEU A 242 -30.17 1.66 -0.81
CA LEU A 242 -28.76 1.98 -0.72
C LEU A 242 -28.51 2.87 0.50
N ARG A 243 -27.35 2.73 1.12
CA ARG A 243 -26.86 3.52 2.26
C ARG A 243 -26.95 5.02 1.98
N HIS A 244 -26.63 5.47 0.77
CA HIS A 244 -26.68 6.88 0.37
C HIS A 244 -27.87 7.24 -0.53
N ALA A 245 -28.70 6.26 -0.87
CA ALA A 245 -29.91 6.47 -1.69
C ALA A 245 -31.00 5.47 -1.26
N THR A 246 -31.69 5.79 -0.16
CA THR A 246 -32.69 4.90 0.46
C THR A 246 -33.88 4.59 -0.45
N ASN A 247 -34.23 5.49 -1.37
CA ASN A 247 -35.31 5.32 -2.35
C ASN A 247 -34.85 4.67 -3.68
N ALA A 248 -33.63 4.12 -3.74
CA ALA A 248 -33.09 3.55 -4.98
C ALA A 248 -33.77 2.25 -5.42
N ALA A 249 -34.25 1.44 -4.46
CA ALA A 249 -34.80 0.12 -4.71
C ALA A 249 -35.96 0.16 -5.72
N PHE A 250 -35.84 -0.61 -6.80
CA PHE A 250 -36.76 -0.73 -7.93
C PHE A 250 -37.09 0.60 -8.64
N ARG A 251 -36.25 1.63 -8.47
CA ARG A 251 -36.44 2.96 -9.09
C ARG A 251 -35.20 3.46 -9.81
N MET A 252 -34.03 3.26 -9.22
CA MET A 252 -32.76 3.70 -9.80
C MET A 252 -32.33 2.75 -10.92
N LYS A 253 -32.10 3.30 -12.11
CA LYS A 253 -31.54 2.58 -13.25
C LYS A 253 -30.17 3.15 -13.59
N ILE A 254 -29.14 2.31 -13.65
CA ILE A 254 -27.80 2.69 -14.05
C ILE A 254 -27.57 2.20 -15.49
N PRO A 255 -27.39 3.09 -16.47
CA PRO A 255 -27.15 2.69 -17.86
C PRO A 255 -25.87 1.87 -18.00
N LEU A 256 -25.88 0.78 -18.78
CA LEU A 256 -24.71 -0.09 -18.96
C LEU A 256 -23.50 0.61 -19.60
N ALA A 257 -23.74 1.68 -20.36
CA ALA A 257 -22.69 2.48 -20.98
C ALA A 257 -21.95 3.41 -19.99
N SER A 258 -22.46 3.55 -18.77
CA SER A 258 -21.91 4.47 -17.78
C SER A 258 -20.80 3.79 -16.97
N ALA A 259 -19.74 4.53 -16.63
CA ALA A 259 -18.64 3.99 -15.82
C ALA A 259 -19.10 3.48 -14.45
N GLN A 260 -20.18 4.07 -13.92
CA GLN A 260 -20.84 3.70 -12.66
C GLN A 260 -21.50 2.30 -12.70
N ALA A 261 -21.77 1.76 -13.89
CA ALA A 261 -22.36 0.45 -14.05
C ALA A 261 -21.32 -0.68 -14.04
N THR A 262 -20.02 -0.40 -14.09
CA THR A 262 -19.01 -1.43 -14.40
C THR A 262 -19.11 -2.68 -13.51
N ALA A 263 -19.17 -2.51 -12.18
CA ALA A 263 -19.27 -3.63 -11.25
C ALA A 263 -20.65 -4.30 -11.28
N THR A 264 -21.73 -3.51 -11.30
CA THR A 264 -23.10 -4.02 -11.27
C THR A 264 -23.49 -4.71 -12.58
N GLN A 265 -23.02 -4.21 -13.71
CA GLN A 265 -23.13 -4.84 -15.03
C GLN A 265 -22.45 -6.19 -15.03
N ARG A 266 -21.18 -6.26 -14.64
CA ARG A 266 -20.42 -7.52 -14.63
C ARG A 266 -21.14 -8.57 -13.80
N ALA A 267 -21.52 -8.23 -12.57
CA ALA A 267 -22.30 -9.10 -11.71
C ALA A 267 -23.63 -9.52 -12.36
N ALA A 268 -24.42 -8.59 -12.90
CA ALA A 268 -25.72 -8.90 -13.49
C ALA A 268 -25.62 -9.73 -14.80
N THR A 269 -24.47 -9.71 -15.47
CA THR A 269 -24.18 -10.57 -16.64
C THR A 269 -23.62 -11.95 -16.29
N GLY A 270 -23.52 -12.29 -15.00
CA GLY A 270 -23.04 -13.59 -14.56
C GLY A 270 -21.54 -13.65 -14.24
N ASP A 271 -20.81 -12.53 -14.33
CA ASP A 271 -19.39 -12.48 -14.00
C ASP A 271 -19.15 -12.45 -12.48
N ARG A 272 -17.99 -12.98 -12.08
CA ARG A 272 -17.51 -12.99 -10.70
C ARG A 272 -16.12 -12.37 -10.67
N GLY A 273 -15.91 -11.40 -9.80
CA GLY A 273 -14.60 -10.76 -9.72
C GLY A 273 -14.43 -9.79 -8.58
N TYR A 274 -13.28 -9.14 -8.62
CA TYR A 274 -12.89 -8.06 -7.74
C TYR A 274 -12.11 -7.03 -8.55
N GLY A 275 -12.26 -5.76 -8.20
CA GLY A 275 -11.45 -4.69 -8.73
C GLY A 275 -11.88 -3.32 -8.22
N GLU A 276 -11.11 -2.31 -8.60
CA GLU A 276 -11.52 -0.92 -8.44
C GLU A 276 -12.57 -0.57 -9.48
N ALA A 277 -13.62 0.11 -9.03
CA ALA A 277 -14.71 0.57 -9.88
C ALA A 277 -15.17 1.95 -9.43
N ILE A 278 -15.92 2.62 -10.30
CA ILE A 278 -16.65 3.82 -9.94
C ILE A 278 -18.06 3.39 -9.55
N ASP A 279 -18.55 3.83 -8.39
CA ASP A 279 -19.90 3.51 -7.94
C ASP A 279 -20.95 4.50 -8.47
N TYR A 280 -22.22 4.30 -8.12
CA TYR A 280 -23.33 5.18 -8.52
C TYR A 280 -23.20 6.63 -8.02
N ARG A 281 -22.35 6.90 -7.02
CA ARG A 281 -22.05 8.25 -6.51
C ARG A 281 -20.91 8.92 -7.29
N GLY A 282 -20.25 8.20 -8.19
CA GLY A 282 -19.04 8.67 -8.87
C GLY A 282 -17.77 8.52 -8.04
N MET A 283 -17.80 7.73 -6.96
CA MET A 283 -16.65 7.52 -6.08
C MET A 283 -15.86 6.28 -6.49
N GLU A 284 -14.54 6.33 -6.35
CA GLU A 284 -13.68 5.16 -6.48
C GLU A 284 -13.88 4.22 -5.30
N VAL A 285 -14.21 2.96 -5.61
CA VAL A 285 -14.49 1.92 -4.62
C VAL A 285 -13.70 0.66 -4.96
N ALA A 286 -13.23 -0.04 -3.93
CA ALA A 286 -12.86 -1.44 -4.06
C ALA A 286 -14.16 -2.25 -4.03
N ALA A 287 -14.41 -3.06 -5.06
CA ALA A 287 -15.66 -3.81 -5.19
C ALA A 287 -15.39 -5.28 -5.52
N ALA A 288 -16.12 -6.17 -4.86
CA ALA A 288 -16.28 -7.56 -5.25
C ALA A 288 -17.69 -7.75 -5.82
N TRP A 289 -17.82 -8.54 -6.88
CA TRP A 289 -19.09 -8.77 -7.56
C TRP A 289 -19.30 -10.25 -7.87
N CYS A 290 -20.55 -10.67 -7.79
CA CYS A 290 -20.99 -12.02 -8.14
C CYS A 290 -22.45 -12.01 -8.60
N TYR A 291 -22.90 -13.11 -9.18
CA TYR A 291 -24.28 -13.30 -9.62
C TYR A 291 -25.04 -14.21 -8.65
N VAL A 292 -26.31 -13.91 -8.43
CA VAL A 292 -27.26 -14.66 -7.59
C VAL A 292 -28.37 -15.20 -8.51
N PRO A 293 -28.21 -16.44 -9.04
CA PRO A 293 -29.12 -17.01 -10.02
C PRO A 293 -30.59 -17.03 -9.62
N SER A 294 -30.92 -17.39 -8.38
CA SER A 294 -32.32 -17.56 -7.95
C SER A 294 -33.13 -16.26 -8.00
N PHE A 295 -32.46 -15.10 -7.90
CA PHE A 295 -33.09 -13.79 -8.03
C PHE A 295 -32.79 -13.11 -9.37
N ARG A 296 -31.92 -13.69 -10.21
CA ARG A 296 -31.36 -13.08 -11.42
C ARG A 296 -30.66 -11.74 -11.15
N TRP A 297 -29.99 -11.64 -10.01
CA TRP A 297 -29.38 -10.40 -9.56
C TRP A 297 -27.87 -10.44 -9.68
N GLY A 298 -27.30 -9.33 -10.11
CA GLY A 298 -25.93 -8.99 -9.83
C GLY A 298 -25.81 -8.42 -8.42
N LEU A 299 -24.93 -9.00 -7.60
CA LEU A 299 -24.60 -8.54 -6.26
C LEU A 299 -23.20 -7.92 -6.26
N VAL A 300 -23.09 -6.72 -5.71
CA VAL A 300 -21.83 -5.99 -5.56
C VAL A 300 -21.66 -5.61 -4.10
N VAL A 301 -20.54 -6.01 -3.52
CA VAL A 301 -20.10 -5.59 -2.19
C VAL A 301 -18.93 -4.65 -2.38
N LYS A 302 -19.03 -3.44 -1.86
CA LYS A 302 -18.04 -2.39 -2.11
C LYS A 302 -17.68 -1.63 -0.84
N GLN A 303 -16.50 -1.02 -0.86
CA GLN A 303 -16.00 -0.10 0.16
C GLN A 303 -15.25 1.05 -0.53
N ASP A 304 -15.32 2.26 -0.01
CA ASP A 304 -14.64 3.41 -0.60
C ASP A 304 -13.14 3.18 -0.63
N ALA A 305 -12.49 3.42 -1.78
CA ALA A 305 -11.06 3.19 -1.94
C ALA A 305 -10.23 4.01 -0.93
N ALA A 306 -10.73 5.20 -0.56
CA ALA A 306 -10.12 6.05 0.45
C ALA A 306 -10.11 5.45 1.86
N GLU A 307 -11.13 4.66 2.23
CA GLU A 307 -11.17 3.93 3.50
C GLU A 307 -10.35 2.64 3.38
N ALA A 308 -10.65 1.83 2.37
CA ALA A 308 -10.01 0.52 2.15
C ALA A 308 -8.47 0.61 2.05
N PHE A 309 -7.95 1.67 1.41
CA PHE A 309 -6.52 1.89 1.23
C PHE A 309 -5.97 3.09 2.04
N GLY A 310 -6.80 3.69 2.90
CA GLY A 310 -6.43 4.86 3.71
C GLY A 310 -5.22 4.58 4.62
N LEU A 311 -5.17 3.38 5.21
CA LEU A 311 -4.06 2.96 6.06
C LEU A 311 -2.73 2.90 5.28
N VAL A 312 -2.74 2.42 4.03
CA VAL A 312 -1.54 2.41 3.18
C VAL A 312 -1.09 3.82 2.85
N ARG A 313 -2.00 4.77 2.62
CA ARG A 313 -1.62 6.17 2.37
C ARG A 313 -0.89 6.77 3.59
N PHE A 314 -1.42 6.53 4.79
CA PHE A 314 -0.78 6.99 6.03
C PHE A 314 0.58 6.31 6.25
N GLN A 315 0.65 4.98 6.11
CA GLN A 315 1.91 4.23 6.20
C GLN A 315 2.95 4.74 5.19
N ARG A 316 2.56 5.02 3.95
CA ARG A 316 3.45 5.55 2.92
C ARG A 316 4.02 6.92 3.30
N LEU A 317 3.19 7.82 3.85
CA LEU A 317 3.66 9.13 4.32
C LEU A 317 4.61 8.99 5.51
N ALA A 318 4.29 8.11 6.48
CA ALA A 318 5.16 7.84 7.62
C ALA A 318 6.52 7.27 7.18
N VAL A 319 6.51 6.33 6.23
CA VAL A 319 7.73 5.75 5.64
C VAL A 319 8.55 6.82 4.93
N VAL A 320 7.94 7.66 4.09
CA VAL A 320 8.65 8.77 3.42
C VAL A 320 9.25 9.74 4.43
N GLY A 321 8.50 10.11 5.48
CA GLY A 321 8.98 10.97 6.55
C GLY A 321 10.18 10.37 7.30
N LEU A 322 10.09 9.08 7.66
CA LEU A 322 11.17 8.36 8.32
C LEU A 322 12.40 8.23 7.42
N SER A 323 12.23 7.88 6.14
CA SER A 323 13.31 7.80 5.17
C SER A 323 14.03 9.14 5.02
N LEU A 324 13.29 10.26 4.96
CA LEU A 324 13.87 11.59 4.87
C LEU A 324 14.68 11.93 6.14
N ALA A 325 14.15 11.61 7.33
CA ALA A 325 14.85 11.78 8.59
C ALA A 325 16.14 10.94 8.65
N THR A 326 16.09 9.68 8.19
CA THR A 326 17.26 8.81 8.12
C THR A 326 18.31 9.35 7.15
N ILE A 327 17.92 9.82 5.96
CA ILE A 327 18.84 10.43 4.99
C ILE A 327 19.54 11.64 5.59
N LEU A 328 18.80 12.53 6.24
CA LEU A 328 19.36 13.71 6.89
C LEU A 328 20.32 13.33 8.02
N GLY A 329 19.93 12.39 8.89
CA GLY A 329 20.75 11.91 10.00
C GLY A 329 22.04 11.23 9.54
N VAL A 330 21.97 10.32 8.57
CA VAL A 330 23.14 9.64 7.99
C VAL A 330 24.06 10.63 7.30
N THR A 331 23.51 11.61 6.56
CA THR A 331 24.32 12.63 5.88
C THR A 331 25.04 13.52 6.90
N ALA A 332 24.36 13.96 7.95
CA ALA A 332 24.96 14.75 9.02
C ALA A 332 26.08 13.97 9.75
N ALA A 333 25.83 12.71 10.10
CA ALA A 333 26.83 11.84 10.73
C ALA A 333 28.04 11.58 9.81
N ALA A 334 27.80 11.26 8.53
CA ALA A 334 28.85 11.04 7.54
C ALA A 334 29.71 12.30 7.33
N LEU A 335 29.10 13.49 7.33
CA LEU A 335 29.81 14.76 7.26
C LEU A 335 30.67 15.00 8.51
N ALA A 336 30.15 14.70 9.70
CA ALA A 336 30.89 14.84 10.95
C ALA A 336 32.14 13.95 10.96
N VAL A 337 31.99 12.66 10.62
CA VAL A 337 33.10 11.68 10.57
C VAL A 337 34.08 12.01 9.44
N ALA A 338 33.59 12.39 8.25
CA ALA A 338 34.47 12.77 7.15
C ALA A 338 35.33 14.00 7.49
N ARG A 339 34.78 14.97 8.25
CA ARG A 339 35.52 16.15 8.73
C ARG A 339 36.49 15.82 9.85
N SER A 340 36.11 14.97 10.81
CA SER A 340 36.98 14.60 11.94
C SER A 340 38.24 13.87 11.48
N ILE A 341 38.16 13.08 10.41
CA ILE A 341 39.33 12.36 9.87
C ILE A 341 40.09 13.20 8.84
N SER A 342 39.38 13.79 7.87
CA SER A 342 40.05 14.43 6.73
C SER A 342 40.73 15.75 7.07
N THR A 343 40.28 16.45 8.12
CA THR A 343 40.85 17.75 8.49
C THR A 343 42.23 17.58 9.15
N PRO A 344 42.40 16.76 10.20
CA PRO A 344 43.71 16.49 10.81
C PRO A 344 44.73 15.92 9.81
N ILE A 345 44.32 15.00 8.94
CA ILE A 345 45.22 14.43 7.91
C ILE A 345 45.69 15.52 6.93
N ARG A 346 44.82 16.47 6.55
CA ARG A 346 45.22 17.60 5.70
C ARG A 346 46.20 18.52 6.42
N THR A 347 45.97 18.80 7.71
CA THR A 347 46.89 19.57 8.54
C THR A 347 48.25 18.89 8.65
N ALA A 348 48.29 17.58 8.92
CA ALA A 348 49.52 16.78 8.98
C ALA A 348 50.32 16.89 7.68
N VAL A 349 49.66 16.73 6.52
CA VAL A 349 50.30 16.84 5.20
C VAL A 349 50.80 18.27 4.96
N ALA A 350 50.05 19.29 5.35
CA ALA A 350 50.46 20.69 5.19
C ALA A 350 51.71 21.01 6.02
N VAL A 351 51.73 20.62 7.30
CA VAL A 351 52.88 20.82 8.19
C VAL A 351 54.10 20.06 7.69
N ALA A 352 53.93 18.79 7.28
CA ALA A 352 55.03 17.99 6.74
C ALA A 352 55.65 18.64 5.48
N ASN A 353 54.84 19.20 4.58
CA ASN A 353 55.33 19.94 3.42
C ASN A 353 56.06 21.24 3.80
N GLN A 354 55.61 21.94 4.84
CA GLN A 354 56.26 23.16 5.34
C GLN A 354 57.64 22.84 5.95
N VAL A 355 57.71 21.78 6.76
CA VAL A 355 58.96 21.24 7.31
C VAL A 355 59.92 20.78 6.21
N ALA A 356 59.41 20.06 5.20
CA ALA A 356 60.20 19.65 4.03
C ALA A 356 60.71 20.84 3.21
N GLY A 357 59.98 21.96 3.21
CA GLY A 357 60.41 23.24 2.63
C GLY A 357 61.44 24.02 3.46
N GLY A 358 61.83 23.50 4.62
CA GLY A 358 62.81 24.13 5.52
C GLY A 358 62.21 25.13 6.51
N ASP A 359 60.90 25.33 6.50
CA ASP A 359 60.22 26.18 7.48
C ASP A 359 59.79 25.35 8.70
N LEU A 360 60.63 25.39 9.74
CA LEU A 360 60.39 24.69 10.99
C LEU A 360 59.55 25.50 11.97
N ARG A 361 58.86 26.57 11.57
CA ARG A 361 58.01 27.37 12.49
C ARG A 361 56.57 26.86 12.59
N ALA A 362 56.21 25.84 11.81
CA ALA A 362 54.88 25.26 11.81
C ALA A 362 54.45 24.75 13.20
N ASP A 363 53.24 25.11 13.60
CA ASP A 363 52.56 24.65 14.80
C ASP A 363 51.32 23.85 14.39
N VAL A 364 51.15 22.68 14.99
CA VAL A 364 50.08 21.75 14.63
C VAL A 364 48.76 22.04 15.38
N GLY A 365 48.78 22.95 16.36
CA GLY A 365 47.60 23.39 17.12
C GLY A 365 47.03 22.30 18.05
N ASP A 366 45.79 22.50 18.50
CA ASP A 366 45.11 21.54 19.37
C ASP A 366 44.83 20.21 18.62
N THR A 367 45.32 19.12 19.19
CA THR A 367 45.18 17.77 18.64
C THR A 367 43.97 17.05 19.22
N ALA A 368 43.26 16.29 18.40
CA ALA A 368 42.22 15.36 18.87
C ALA A 368 42.83 14.26 19.75
N ASP A 369 42.03 13.64 20.63
CA ASP A 369 42.48 12.55 21.49
C ASP A 369 42.28 11.18 20.81
N ASP A 370 42.74 11.07 19.56
CA ASP A 370 42.62 9.90 18.68
C ASP A 370 43.92 9.66 17.88
N GLU A 371 43.95 8.64 17.01
CA GLU A 371 45.11 8.31 16.19
C GLU A 371 45.54 9.46 15.28
N THR A 372 44.60 10.33 14.88
CA THR A 372 44.91 11.48 14.03
C THR A 372 45.60 12.58 14.84
N GLY A 373 45.22 12.78 16.11
CA GLY A 373 45.95 13.65 17.01
C GLY A 373 47.31 13.10 17.43
N ALA A 374 47.43 11.79 17.66
CA ALA A 374 48.71 11.15 17.92
C ALA A 374 49.69 11.34 16.74
N LEU A 375 49.21 11.26 15.49
CA LEU A 375 49.99 11.58 14.30
C LEU A 375 50.47 13.04 14.29
N LEU A 376 49.57 13.98 14.54
CA LEU A 376 49.90 15.41 14.60
C LEU A 376 50.92 15.72 15.72
N GLY A 377 50.77 15.11 16.90
CA GLY A 377 51.72 15.22 18.00
C GLY A 377 53.10 14.65 17.67
N ALA A 378 53.16 13.52 16.95
CA ALA A 378 54.42 12.95 16.46
C ALA A 378 55.12 13.88 15.46
N ILE A 379 54.38 14.50 14.54
CA ILE A 379 54.91 15.50 13.61
C ILE A 379 55.44 16.73 14.36
N GLN A 380 54.71 17.24 15.36
CA GLN A 380 55.15 18.37 16.18
C GLN A 380 56.47 18.06 16.90
N LYS A 381 56.58 16.86 17.49
CA LYS A 381 57.81 16.40 18.15
C LYS A 381 58.98 16.38 17.17
N MET A 382 58.80 15.80 15.98
CA MET A 382 59.82 15.78 14.93
C MET A 382 60.26 17.19 14.51
N THR A 383 59.32 18.12 14.32
CA THR A 383 59.63 19.52 13.96
C THR A 383 60.44 20.20 15.05
N ASN A 384 60.09 19.98 16.33
CA ASN A 384 60.83 20.54 17.47
C ASN A 384 62.26 19.98 17.54
N ASP A 385 62.44 18.68 17.33
CA ASP A 385 63.74 18.02 17.34
C ASP A 385 64.64 18.52 16.20
N LEU A 386 64.09 18.69 14.98
CA LEU A 386 64.79 19.29 13.83
C LEU A 386 65.19 20.75 14.10
N ARG A 387 64.29 21.55 14.70
CA ARG A 387 64.58 22.95 15.05
C ARG A 387 65.70 23.03 16.07
N GLY A 388 65.71 22.13 17.06
CA GLY A 388 66.78 21.99 18.03
C GLY A 388 68.11 21.58 17.41
N LEU A 389 68.12 20.66 16.44
CA LEU A 389 69.32 20.27 15.68
C LEU A 389 69.91 21.46 14.90
N ILE A 390 69.09 22.20 14.15
CA ILE A 390 69.52 23.40 13.41
C ILE A 390 70.11 24.45 14.37
N GLY A 391 69.45 24.68 15.53
CA GLY A 391 69.95 25.60 16.55
C GLY A 391 71.32 25.19 17.11
N ARG A 392 71.53 23.89 17.38
CA ARG A 392 72.84 23.37 17.79
C ARG A 392 73.90 23.54 16.70
N ILE A 393 73.56 23.27 15.44
CA ILE A 393 74.49 23.46 14.30
C ILE A 393 74.88 24.93 14.16
N GLN A 394 73.94 25.88 14.30
CA GLN A 394 74.24 27.31 14.29
C GLN A 394 75.17 27.70 15.44
N HIS A 395 74.89 27.25 16.67
CA HIS A 395 75.74 27.55 17.81
C HIS A 395 77.15 26.96 17.66
N SER A 396 77.26 25.72 17.18
CA SER A 396 78.55 25.10 16.86
C SER A 396 79.28 25.82 15.74
N SER A 397 78.57 26.35 14.73
CA SER A 397 79.17 27.15 13.64
C SER A 397 79.71 28.48 14.16
N VAL A 398 79.00 29.17 15.05
CA VAL A 398 79.47 30.41 15.70
C VAL A 398 80.71 30.13 16.56
N ALA A 399 80.71 29.04 17.33
CA ALA A 399 81.88 28.61 18.11
C ALA A 399 83.07 28.23 17.21
N LEU A 400 82.81 27.57 16.07
CA LEU A 400 83.84 27.27 15.07
C LEU A 400 84.45 28.55 14.47
N ILE A 401 83.62 29.54 14.13
CA ILE A 401 84.08 30.84 13.62
C ILE A 401 84.94 31.56 14.68
N SER A 402 84.52 31.58 15.94
CA SER A 402 85.31 32.20 17.02
C SER A 402 86.62 31.47 17.28
N THR A 403 86.62 30.14 17.18
CA THR A 403 87.83 29.33 17.28
C THR A 403 88.76 29.61 16.10
N ALA A 404 88.23 29.75 14.88
CA ALA A 404 89.00 30.09 13.69
C ALA A 404 89.63 31.49 13.78
N THR A 405 88.92 32.50 14.30
CA THR A 405 89.51 33.83 14.54
C THR A 405 90.58 33.80 15.63
N ALA A 406 90.40 33.00 16.70
CA ALA A 406 91.45 32.80 17.69
C ALA A 406 92.70 32.14 17.06
N ILE A 407 92.53 31.10 16.24
CA ILE A 407 93.62 30.45 15.49
C ILE A 407 94.32 31.46 14.56
N GLN A 408 93.57 32.29 13.84
CA GLN A 408 94.13 33.32 12.97
C GLN A 408 94.99 34.33 13.76
N ALA A 409 94.52 34.75 14.94
CA ALA A 409 95.26 35.64 15.82
C ALA A 409 96.55 34.97 16.35
N THR A 410 96.45 33.73 16.83
CA THR A 410 97.63 32.95 17.27
C THR A 410 98.63 32.72 16.13
N ALA A 411 98.16 32.45 14.90
CA ALA A 411 99.04 32.31 13.75
C ALA A 411 99.77 33.62 13.41
N SER A 412 99.11 34.78 13.56
CA SER A 412 99.75 36.09 13.40
C SER A 412 100.81 36.35 14.47
N GLU A 413 100.52 35.99 15.72
CA GLU A 413 101.47 36.10 16.84
C GLU A 413 102.67 35.16 16.64
N GLN A 414 102.42 33.93 16.16
CA GLN A 414 103.47 32.95 15.84
C GLN A 414 104.34 33.39 14.66
N GLN A 415 103.77 34.03 13.63
CA GLN A 415 104.54 34.62 12.54
C GLN A 415 105.50 35.70 13.06
N GLN A 416 105.06 36.52 14.02
CA GLN A 416 105.88 37.53 14.66
C GLN A 416 107.01 36.90 15.51
N VAL A 417 106.71 35.84 16.26
CA VAL A 417 107.73 35.05 16.98
C VAL A 417 108.73 34.43 16.01
N ILE A 418 108.30 33.92 14.85
CA ILE A 418 109.20 33.37 13.82
C ILE A 418 110.12 34.46 13.26
N THR A 419 109.61 35.68 13.01
CA THR A 419 110.47 36.79 12.57
C THR A 419 111.49 37.19 13.63
N ASP A 420 111.10 37.21 14.91
CA ASP A 420 112.01 37.49 16.03
C ASP A 420 113.05 36.36 16.22
N TYR A 421 112.64 35.10 16.04
CA TYR A 421 113.54 33.96 16.02
C TYR A 421 114.53 34.03 14.85
N GLY A 422 114.08 34.45 13.67
CA GLY A 422 114.92 34.67 12.48
C GLY A 422 115.97 35.76 12.70
N ALA A 423 115.59 36.85 13.37
CA ALA A 423 116.51 37.90 13.78
C ALA A 423 117.54 37.39 14.81
N SER A 424 117.08 36.64 15.82
CA SER A 424 117.94 36.05 16.87
C SER A 424 118.89 35.00 16.31
N THR A 425 118.44 34.15 15.36
CA THR A 425 119.32 33.19 14.67
C THR A 425 120.31 33.88 13.76
N SER A 426 119.93 34.96 13.07
CA SER A 426 120.90 35.77 12.31
C SER A 426 121.96 36.39 13.21
N GLN A 427 121.58 36.90 14.38
CA GLN A 427 122.53 37.36 15.41
C GLN A 427 123.40 36.22 15.95
N ALA A 428 122.84 35.04 16.21
CA ALA A 428 123.61 33.88 16.66
C ALA A 428 124.61 33.42 15.60
N VAL A 429 124.24 33.39 14.31
CA VAL A 429 125.16 33.08 13.20
C VAL A 429 126.25 34.15 13.08
N ALA A 430 125.90 35.42 13.23
CA ALA A 430 126.89 36.50 13.26
C ALA A 430 127.88 36.34 14.43
N ALA A 431 127.38 36.05 15.64
CA ALA A 431 128.21 35.78 16.81
C ALA A 431 129.08 34.52 16.62
N VAL A 432 128.54 33.44 16.04
CA VAL A 432 129.32 32.24 15.70
C VAL A 432 130.40 32.55 14.66
N LYS A 433 130.11 33.41 13.67
CA LYS A 433 131.10 33.86 12.70
C LYS A 433 132.19 34.71 13.34
N GLU A 434 131.81 35.59 14.28
CA GLU A 434 132.74 36.40 15.06
C GLU A 434 133.64 35.56 15.98
N ILE A 435 133.06 34.54 16.65
CA ILE A 435 133.79 33.52 17.44
C ILE A 435 134.74 32.71 16.54
N SER A 436 134.29 32.33 15.33
CA SER A 436 135.13 31.60 14.37
C SER A 436 136.30 32.45 13.89
N VAL A 437 136.09 33.75 13.63
CA VAL A 437 137.16 34.69 13.22
C VAL A 437 138.13 34.91 14.37
N THR A 438 137.66 35.14 15.60
CA THR A 438 138.53 35.28 16.78
C THR A 438 139.30 34.00 17.09
N SER A 439 138.70 32.82 16.89
CA SER A 439 139.41 31.54 17.02
C SER A 439 140.49 31.34 15.96
N GLN A 440 140.39 32.00 14.81
CA GLN A 440 141.33 31.85 13.70
C GLN A 440 142.44 32.90 13.73
N GLU A 441 142.24 34.01 14.46
CA GLU A 441 143.30 34.97 14.84
C GLU A 441 144.15 34.51 16.03
N LEU A 442 143.75 33.43 16.73
CA LEU A 442 144.44 32.86 17.89
C LEU A 442 145.36 31.65 17.56
N LEU A 443 145.57 31.35 16.27
CA LEU A 443 146.55 30.38 15.77
C LEU A 443 147.59 31.10 14.90
#